data_AF-A0A6L6QF38-F1
#
_entry.id   AF-A0A6L6QF38-F1
#
_cell.length_a   1.000
_cell.length_b   1.000
_cell.length_c   1.000
_cell.angle_alpha   90.00
_cell.angle_beta   90.00
_cell.angle_gamma   90.00
#
_symmetry.space_group_name_H-M   'P 1'
#
loop_
_entity.id
_entity.type
_entity.pdbx_description
1 polymer ?
#
loop_
_entity_poly.entity_id
_entity_poly.type
_entity_poly.pdbx_seq_one_letter_code
_entity_poly.pdbx_strand_id
1 'polypeptide(L)' 'MSAGAASASGVATAAGAPMAGETEQPSLSQQVDAFERDLILRALAAADNNVALAADRLLLPRKTLYDKLKKHQIQRE' A
#
# COMPACT_ATOMS: atom_id res chain seq x y z
N MET A 1 11.52 18.82 45.38
CA MET A 1 11.99 18.69 43.99
C MET A 1 10.85 18.06 43.18
N SER A 2 9.94 18.89 42.65
CA SER A 2 9.92 19.38 41.25
C SER A 2 9.48 18.25 40.29
N ALA A 3 8.19 18.23 39.91
CA ALA A 3 7.64 18.74 38.63
C ALA A 3 7.95 17.78 37.45
N GLY A 4 7.07 17.49 36.50
CA GLY A 4 5.78 18.02 36.09
C GLY A 4 5.35 17.29 34.81
N ALA A 5 4.11 17.51 34.40
CA ALA A 5 3.45 16.96 33.22
C ALA A 5 4.15 17.28 31.88
N ALA A 6 3.84 16.53 30.82
CA ALA A 6 3.39 17.11 29.55
C ALA A 6 2.95 16.03 28.53
N SER A 7 1.72 16.20 28.05
CA SER A 7 1.13 15.62 26.85
C SER A 7 1.72 16.18 25.55
N ALA A 8 1.21 15.67 24.42
CA ALA A 8 1.30 16.15 23.04
C ALA A 8 2.64 15.82 22.33
N SER A 9 2.73 15.53 21.05
CA SER A 9 1.95 15.89 19.86
C SER A 9 2.38 14.88 18.77
N GLY A 10 1.53 14.26 17.93
CA GLY A 10 0.88 14.94 16.81
C GLY A 10 1.90 15.57 15.86
N VAL A 11 2.42 14.83 14.87
CA VAL A 11 3.09 15.27 13.61
C VAL A 11 3.40 13.98 12.82
N ALA A 12 3.07 13.80 11.55
CA ALA A 12 3.27 14.72 10.45
C ALA A 12 2.18 14.66 9.39
N THR A 13 1.51 15.79 9.19
CA THR A 13 1.03 16.20 7.87
C THR A 13 2.24 16.54 7.00
N ALA A 14 2.51 15.74 5.99
CA ALA A 14 3.37 16.13 4.87
C ALA A 14 2.48 16.29 3.62
N ALA A 15 1.63 17.31 3.62
CA ALA A 15 1.07 17.85 2.38
C ALA A 15 2.06 18.89 1.84
N GLY A 16 3.20 18.42 1.36
CA GLY A 16 4.14 19.19 0.54
C GLY A 16 3.88 18.82 -0.92
N ALA A 17 3.44 19.78 -1.73
CA ALA A 17 3.33 19.61 -3.17
C ALA A 17 4.73 19.27 -3.75
N PRO A 18 4.86 18.30 -4.68
CA PRO A 18 6.18 17.95 -5.17
C PRO A 18 6.64 19.00 -6.18
N MET A 19 7.66 19.77 -5.80
CA MET A 19 8.54 20.45 -6.74
C MET A 19 9.33 19.38 -7.51
N ALA A 20 9.38 19.54 -8.83
CA ALA A 20 10.13 18.70 -9.74
C ALA A 20 11.63 18.75 -9.43
N GLY A 21 12.32 17.60 -9.40
CA GLY A 21 13.75 17.56 -9.73
C GLY A 21 14.66 16.60 -9.00
N GLU A 22 14.23 15.91 -7.94
CA GLU A 22 15.03 14.85 -7.31
C GLU A 22 14.28 13.53 -7.42
N THR A 23 14.83 12.57 -8.17
CA THR A 23 14.42 11.16 -8.07
C THR A 23 14.86 10.65 -6.70
N GLU A 24 14.15 11.09 -5.66
CA GLU A 24 14.28 10.56 -4.33
C GLU A 24 13.99 9.07 -4.42
N GLN A 25 14.97 8.24 -4.06
CA GLN A 25 14.79 6.79 -4.13
C GLN A 25 13.59 6.41 -3.27
N PRO A 26 12.67 5.59 -3.78
CA PRO A 26 11.48 5.23 -3.03
C PRO A 26 11.90 4.58 -1.72
N SER A 27 11.27 5.00 -0.62
CA SER A 27 11.44 4.36 0.68
C SER A 27 11.16 2.86 0.59
N LEU A 28 11.70 2.07 1.52
CA LEU A 28 11.47 0.62 1.55
C LEU A 28 9.97 0.29 1.55
N SER A 29 9.16 1.06 2.29
CA SER A 29 7.70 0.88 2.32
C SER A 29 7.07 1.07 0.93
N GLN A 30 7.48 2.08 0.17
CA GLN A 30 6.98 2.32 -1.18
C GLN A 30 7.42 1.21 -2.16
N GLN A 31 8.64 0.70 -2.01
CA GLN A 31 9.13 -0.43 -2.82
C GLN A 31 8.35 -1.71 -2.53
N VAL A 32 8.08 -1.99 -1.25
CA VAL A 32 7.27 -3.14 -0.83
C VAL A 32 5.83 -3.00 -1.35
N ASP A 33 5.22 -1.82 -1.26
CA ASP A 33 3.88 -1.58 -1.79
C ASP A 33 3.83 -1.76 -3.31
N ALA A 34 4.85 -1.31 -4.05
CA ALA A 34 4.94 -1.51 -5.50
C ALA A 34 5.12 -2.98 -5.87
N PHE A 35 5.94 -3.72 -5.13
CA PHE A 35 6.14 -5.16 -5.32
C PHE A 35 4.86 -5.95 -5.02
N GLU A 36 4.16 -5.61 -3.93
CA GLU A 36 2.87 -6.21 -3.60
C GLU A 36 1.84 -5.96 -4.71
N ARG A 37 1.79 -4.73 -5.24
CA ARG A 37 0.92 -4.39 -6.38
C ARG A 37 1.21 -5.26 -7.59
N ASP A 38 2.49 -5.44 -7.94
CA ASP A 38 2.91 -6.27 -9.07
C ASP A 38 2.52 -7.75 -8.89
N LEU A 39 2.69 -8.31 -7.69
CA LEU A 39 2.25 -9.68 -7.39
C LEU A 39 0.75 -9.87 -7.56
N ILE A 40 -0.05 -8.90 -7.10
CA ILE A 40 -1.51 -8.93 -7.23
C ILE A 40 -1.92 -8.86 -8.71
N LEU A 41 -1.30 -7.97 -9.50
CA LEU A 41 -1.58 -7.83 -10.93
C LEU A 41 -1.25 -9.12 -11.70
N ARG A 42 -0.10 -9.74 -11.43
CA ARG A 42 0.28 -11.01 -12.06
C ARG A 42 -0.69 -12.13 -11.71
N ALA A 43 -1.13 -12.20 -10.44
CA ALA A 43 -2.11 -13.19 -10.01
C ALA A 43 -3.48 -12.98 -10.67
N LEU A 44 -3.92 -11.73 -10.84
CA LEU A 44 -5.15 -11.39 -11.55
C LEU A 44 -5.06 -11.74 -13.04
N ALA A 45 -3.95 -11.39 -13.70
CA ALA A 45 -3.74 -11.72 -15.11
C ALA A 45 -3.74 -13.24 -15.35
N ALA A 46 -3.08 -14.02 -14.48
CA ALA A 46 -3.09 -15.48 -14.54
C ALA A 46 -4.42 -16.14 -14.15
N ALA A 47 -5.38 -15.35 -13.66
CA ALA A 47 -6.70 -15.78 -13.24
C ALA A 47 -7.81 -15.14 -14.08
N ASP A 48 -7.49 -14.57 -15.25
CA ASP A 48 -8.45 -13.89 -16.14
C ASP A 48 -9.28 -12.83 -15.38
N ASN A 49 -8.62 -12.03 -14.54
CA ASN A 49 -9.21 -11.02 -13.66
C ASN A 49 -10.18 -11.55 -12.58
N ASN A 50 -10.25 -12.87 -12.37
CA ASN A 50 -11.04 -13.47 -11.30
C ASN A 50 -10.36 -13.30 -9.94
N VAL A 51 -10.91 -12.42 -9.11
CA VAL A 51 -10.39 -12.13 -7.76
C VAL A 51 -10.41 -13.33 -6.83
N ALA A 52 -11.39 -14.22 -6.95
CA ALA A 52 -11.45 -15.41 -6.09
C ALA A 52 -10.25 -16.32 -6.37
N LEU A 53 -10.02 -16.63 -7.64
CA LEU A 53 -8.90 -17.44 -8.09
C LEU A 53 -7.55 -16.77 -7.79
N ALA A 54 -7.43 -15.45 -8.00
CA ALA A 54 -6.23 -14.71 -7.65
C ALA A 54 -5.95 -14.76 -6.13
N ALA A 55 -6.98 -14.68 -5.28
CA ALA A 55 -6.84 -14.78 -3.83
C ALA A 55 -6.35 -16.17 -3.42
N ASP A 56 -6.94 -17.23 -4.00
CA ASP A 56 -6.53 -18.61 -3.73
C ASP A 56 -5.08 -18.86 -4.15
N ARG A 57 -4.66 -18.32 -5.30
CA ARG A 57 -3.26 -18.41 -5.79
C ARG A 57 -2.26 -17.69 -4.89
N LEU A 58 -2.68 -16.57 -4.30
CA LEU A 58 -1.87 -15.81 -3.35
C LEU A 58 -1.99 -16.36 -1.91
N LEU A 59 -2.79 -17.41 -1.69
CA LEU A 59 -3.10 -17.98 -0.37
C LEU A 59 -3.64 -16.92 0.61
N LEU A 60 -4.46 -16.00 0.09
CA LEU A 60 -5.07 -14.93 0.85
C LEU A 60 -6.58 -15.17 1.02
N PRO A 61 -7.18 -14.77 2.16
CA PRO A 61 -8.62 -14.64 2.25
C PRO A 61 -9.13 -13.67 1.19
N ARG A 62 -10.26 -13.99 0.54
CA ARG A 62 -10.84 -13.14 -0.52
C ARG A 62 -11.05 -11.69 -0.07
N LYS A 63 -11.57 -11.48 1.15
CA LYS A 63 -11.76 -10.15 1.74
C LYS A 63 -10.45 -9.38 1.81
N THR A 64 -9.37 -10.02 2.26
CA THR A 64 -8.04 -9.41 2.34
C THR A 64 -7.53 -8.98 0.97
N LEU A 65 -7.75 -9.79 -0.07
CA LEU A 65 -7.38 -9.39 -1.43
C LEU A 65 -8.20 -8.17 -1.88
N TYR A 66 -9.52 -8.12 -1.63
CA TYR A 66 -10.34 -6.94 -1.93
C TYR A 66 -9.83 -5.67 -1.23
N ASP A 67 -9.46 -5.76 0.03
CA ASP A 67 -8.91 -4.63 0.79
C ASP A 67 -7.58 -4.15 0.18
N LYS A 68 -6.73 -5.07 -0.28
CA LYS A 68 -5.47 -4.74 -0.97
C LYS A 68 -5.70 -4.13 -2.36
N LEU A 69 -6.66 -4.62 -3.13
CA LEU A 69 -7.05 -4.00 -4.41
C LEU A 69 -7.49 -2.55 -4.21
N LYS A 70 -8.27 -2.29 -3.15
CA LYS A 70 -8.71 -0.93 -2.79
C LYS A 70 -7.54 -0.05 -2.35
N LYS A 71 -6.64 -0.56 -1.50
CA LYS A 71 -5.43 0.15 -1.04
C LYS A 71 -4.55 0.56 -2.22
N HIS A 72 -4.31 -0.36 -3.14
CA HIS A 72 -3.43 -0.17 -4.30
C HIS A 72 -4.13 0.42 -5.52
N GLN A 73 -5.42 0.77 -5.40
CA GLN A 73 -6.26 1.33 -6.47
C GLN A 73 -6.24 0.52 -7.78
N ILE A 74 -6.12 -0.81 -7.66
CA ILE A 74 -6.06 -1.71 -8.81
C ILE A 74 -7.48 -1.86 -9.38
N GLN A 75 -7.68 -1.37 -10.60
CA GLN A 75 -8.88 -1.65 -11.40
C GLN A 75 -8.73 -3.00 -12.09
N ARG A 76 -9.84 -3.72 -12.24
CA ARG A 76 -9.91 -4.98 -12.96
C ARG A 76 -10.51 -4.66 -14.33
N GLU A 77 -9.76 -4.87 -15.41
CA GLU A 77 -10.22 -4.66 -16.79
C GLU A 77 -10.47 -5.98 -17.50
#